data_AF-A0A0C3H359-F1
#
_entry.id   AF-A0A0C3H359-F1
#
_cell.length_a   1.000
_cell.length_b   1.000
_cell.length_c   1.000
_cell.angle_alpha   90.00
_cell.angle_beta   90.00
_cell.angle_gamma   90.00
#
_symmetry.space_group_name_H-M   'P 1'
#
loop_
_entity.id
_entity.type
_entity.pdbx_description
1 polymer ?
#
loop_
_entity_poly.entity_id
_entity_poly.type
_entity_poly.pdbx_seq_one_letter_code
_entity_poly.pdbx_strand_id
1 'polypeptide(L)'
;MAPLTPHWAQPSHPEIQEVLVSSPTEFTTRSISRVSLPPYGVFAKMSFPPCTRAEKPTYATVQMGRDEHLNLNSDLVYINHSCEPSLVSLP
;
A
#
# COMPACT_ATOMS: atom_id res chain seq x y z
N MET A 1 10.36 1.48 -15.42
CA MET A 1 9.70 0.56 -14.47
C MET A 1 8.46 0.01 -15.15
N ALA A 2 8.23 -1.30 -15.12
CA ALA A 2 6.98 -1.88 -15.64
C ALA A 2 5.86 -1.68 -14.59
N PRO A 3 4.59 -1.55 -15.00
CA PRO A 3 3.47 -1.55 -14.07
C PRO A 3 3.49 -2.81 -13.19
N LEU A 4 3.14 -2.65 -11.91
CA LEU A 4 2.98 -3.78 -11.01
C LEU A 4 1.85 -4.68 -11.51
N THR A 5 2.11 -5.98 -11.64
CA THR A 5 1.07 -6.98 -11.90
C THR A 5 0.59 -7.53 -10.55
N PRO A 6 -0.62 -7.18 -10.09
CA PRO A 6 -1.13 -7.65 -8.81
C PRO A 6 -1.37 -9.15 -8.85
N HIS A 7 -1.04 -9.84 -7.75
CA HIS A 7 -1.22 -11.28 -7.60
C HIS A 7 -2.11 -11.63 -6.39
N TRP A 8 -2.74 -10.63 -5.78
CA TRP A 8 -3.68 -10.75 -4.67
C TRP A 8 -5.11 -10.49 -5.12
N ALA A 9 -6.08 -10.79 -4.26
CA ALA A 9 -7.49 -10.51 -4.52
C ALA A 9 -7.75 -9.00 -4.56
N GLN A 10 -8.47 -8.54 -5.59
CA GLN A 10 -8.80 -7.13 -5.79
C GLN A 10 -10.33 -6.91 -5.77
N PRO A 11 -10.84 -5.95 -4.97
CA PRO A 11 -10.12 -5.16 -3.98
C PRO A 11 -9.76 -5.99 -2.73
N SER A 12 -8.58 -5.76 -2.18
CA SER A 12 -8.09 -6.39 -0.95
C SER A 12 -8.71 -5.78 0.32
N HIS A 13 -9.04 -4.49 0.30
CA HIS A 13 -9.57 -3.73 1.44
C HIS A 13 -10.79 -2.87 1.05
N PRO A 14 -11.85 -3.47 0.48
CA PRO A 14 -12.98 -2.71 -0.07
C PRO A 14 -13.69 -1.82 0.93
N GLU A 15 -13.68 -2.17 2.22
CA GLU A 15 -14.41 -1.42 3.25
C GLU A 15 -13.73 -0.10 3.62
N ILE A 16 -12.41 0.01 3.44
CA ILE A 16 -11.61 1.17 3.90
C ILE A 16 -10.93 1.92 2.76
N GLN A 17 -10.78 1.30 1.57
CA GLN A 17 -9.97 1.82 0.48
C GLN A 17 -10.66 1.61 -0.87
N GLU A 18 -10.55 2.61 -1.75
CA GLU A 18 -10.84 2.51 -3.17
C GLU A 18 -9.57 2.83 -3.97
N VAL A 19 -9.23 1.98 -4.95
CA VAL A 19 -8.09 2.21 -5.85
C VAL A 19 -8.60 2.78 -7.16
N LEU A 20 -8.18 4.00 -7.48
CA LEU A 20 -8.50 4.65 -8.76
C LEU A 20 -7.32 4.48 -9.72
N VAL A 21 -7.53 3.67 -10.76
CA VAL A 21 -6.56 3.46 -11.85
C VAL A 21 -6.94 4.41 -13.00
N SER A 22 -6.10 5.40 -13.30
CA SER A 22 -6.40 6.37 -14.37
C SER A 22 -6.22 5.78 -15.76
N SER A 23 -5.13 5.05 -16.00
CA SER A 23 -4.90 4.29 -17.23
C SER A 23 -3.91 3.14 -17.01
N PRO A 24 -3.89 2.09 -17.86
CA PRO A 24 -2.97 0.96 -17.73
C PRO A 24 -1.49 1.31 -17.90
N THR A 25 -1.19 2.46 -18.50
CA THR A 25 0.17 2.88 -18.85
C THR A 25 0.68 4.04 -17.99
N GLU A 26 -0.18 4.66 -17.18
CA GLU A 26 0.19 5.78 -16.32
C GLU A 26 0.45 5.34 -14.88
N PHE A 27 1.49 5.91 -14.29
CA PHE A 27 1.83 5.72 -12.88
C PHE A 27 1.06 6.69 -11.96
N THR A 28 -0.23 6.92 -12.26
CA THR A 28 -1.11 7.86 -11.55
C THR A 28 -2.20 7.15 -10.73
N THR A 29 -2.04 5.83 -10.54
CA THR A 29 -2.92 5.04 -9.67
C THR A 29 -2.84 5.58 -8.25
N ARG A 30 -3.99 5.73 -7.60
CA ARG A 30 -4.05 6.29 -6.24
C ARG A 30 -5.11 5.62 -5.39
N SER A 31 -4.81 5.56 -4.11
CA SER A 31 -5.71 5.13 -3.04
C SER A 31 -6.56 6.28 -2.52
N ILE A 32 -7.87 6.08 -2.42
CA ILE A 32 -8.83 6.97 -1.76
C ILE A 32 -9.39 6.27 -0.51
N SER A 33 -9.37 6.96 0.64
CA SER A 33 -9.99 6.45 1.86
C SER A 33 -11.51 6.45 1.75
N ARG A 34 -12.16 5.36 2.18
CA ARG A 34 -13.62 5.26 2.29
C ARG A 34 -14.14 5.48 3.71
N VAL A 35 -13.24 5.63 4.67
CA VAL A 35 -13.56 5.79 6.09
C VAL A 35 -12.98 7.08 6.65
N SER A 36 -13.63 7.60 7.68
CA SER A 36 -13.10 8.68 8.51
C SER A 36 -12.56 8.09 9.81
N LEU A 37 -11.38 8.52 10.21
CA LEU A 37 -10.73 8.10 11.44
C LEU A 37 -10.35 9.32 12.27
N PRO A 38 -10.39 9.23 13.61
CA PRO A 38 -9.78 10.26 14.44
C PRO A 38 -8.26 10.29 14.21
N PRO A 39 -7.56 11.36 14.60
CA PRO A 39 -6.10 11.38 14.62
C PRO A 39 -5.54 10.13 15.31
N TYR A 40 -4.55 9.49 14.68
CA TYR A 40 -3.92 8.24 15.14
C TYR A 40 -4.83 6.99 15.17
N GLY A 41 -6.02 7.06 14.57
CA GLY A 41 -6.85 5.88 14.34
C GLY A 41 -6.17 4.87 13.39
N VAL A 42 -6.43 3.58 13.61
CA VAL A 42 -5.85 2.52 12.77
C VAL A 42 -6.59 2.45 11.44
N PHE A 43 -5.89 2.73 10.33
CA PHE A 43 -6.44 2.62 8.99
C PHE A 43 -6.48 1.17 8.49
N ALA A 44 -5.33 0.50 8.50
CA ALA A 44 -5.21 -0.89 8.11
C ALA A 44 -4.12 -1.57 8.95
N LYS A 45 -4.29 -2.87 9.23
CA LYS A 45 -3.22 -3.69 9.80
C LYS A 45 -2.41 -4.29 8.66
N MET A 46 -1.09 -4.13 8.69
CA MET A 46 -0.18 -4.85 7.80
C MET A 46 0.05 -6.27 8.35
N SER A 47 -1.01 -7.09 8.41
CA SER A 47 -0.88 -8.43 8.99
C SER A 47 0.02 -9.34 8.14
N PHE A 48 0.67 -10.29 8.81
CA PHE A 48 1.55 -11.29 8.19
C PHE A 48 0.97 -12.68 8.47
N PRO A 49 0.46 -13.42 7.45
CA PRO A 49 0.12 -12.99 6.09
C PRO A 49 -1.07 -11.99 6.06
N PRO A 50 -1.27 -11.14 5.02
CA PRO A 50 -0.78 -11.21 3.64
C PRO A 50 0.62 -10.63 3.37
N CYS A 51 1.24 -9.87 4.27
CA CYS A 51 2.59 -9.36 4.02
C CYS A 51 3.61 -10.51 3.96
N THR A 52 4.65 -10.38 3.13
CA THR A 52 5.76 -11.34 3.05
C THR A 52 7.10 -10.62 2.98
N ARG A 53 8.20 -11.26 3.39
CA ARG A 53 9.54 -10.68 3.24
C ARG A 53 9.93 -10.60 1.76
N ALA A 54 10.46 -9.45 1.35
CA ALA A 54 11.00 -9.26 0.01
C ALA A 54 12.48 -9.64 -0.04
N GLU A 55 12.89 -10.29 -1.13
CA GLU A 55 14.29 -10.68 -1.37
C GLU A 55 15.18 -9.46 -1.65
N LYS A 56 14.63 -8.42 -2.28
CA LYS A 56 15.33 -7.19 -2.67
C LYS A 56 14.42 -5.96 -2.60
N PRO A 57 14.97 -4.76 -2.36
CA PRO A 57 14.21 -3.53 -2.40
C PRO A 57 13.65 -3.26 -3.79
N THR A 58 12.39 -2.85 -3.86
CA THR A 58 11.76 -2.30 -5.07
C THR A 58 10.90 -1.10 -4.69
N TYR A 59 10.40 -0.37 -5.70
CA TYR A 59 9.44 0.72 -5.47
C TYR A 59 8.15 0.26 -4.77
N ALA A 60 7.79 -1.02 -4.89
CA ALA A 60 6.57 -1.59 -4.28
C ALA A 60 6.82 -2.23 -2.90
N THR A 61 8.05 -2.17 -2.36
CA THR A 61 8.37 -2.74 -1.05
C THR A 61 8.46 -1.65 0.01
N VAL A 62 8.06 -1.98 1.25
CA VAL A 62 8.27 -1.11 2.41
C VAL A 62 9.48 -1.60 3.19
N GLN A 63 10.40 -0.72 3.55
CA GLN A 63 11.56 -1.05 4.37
C GLN A 63 11.13 -1.24 5.82
N MET A 64 11.49 -2.37 6.43
CA MET A 64 11.19 -2.70 7.84
C MET A 64 12.45 -2.85 8.70
N GLY A 65 13.63 -2.76 8.10
CA GLY A 65 14.93 -2.79 8.77
C GLY A 65 16.03 -2.33 7.82
N ARG A 66 17.27 -2.21 8.31
CA ARG A 66 18.40 -1.68 7.51
C ARG A 66 18.52 -2.35 6.15
N ASP A 67 18.40 -3.66 6.11
CA ASP A 67 18.54 -4.48 4.89
C ASP A 67 17.31 -5.39 4.70
N GLU A 68 16.16 -5.01 5.28
CA GLU A 68 14.95 -5.83 5.31
C GLU A 68 13.75 -5.09 4.74
N HIS A 69 13.06 -5.74 3.80
CA HIS A 69 11.92 -5.18 3.09
C HIS A 69 10.73 -6.15 3.14
N LEU A 70 9.53 -5.60 3.07
CA LEU A 70 8.28 -6.36 3.00
C LEU A 70 7.53 -6.06 1.70
N ASN A 71 6.91 -7.09 1.14
CA ASN A 71 5.84 -6.97 0.15
C ASN A 71 4.51 -6.88 0.89
N LEU A 72 3.69 -5.88 0.54
CA LEU A 72 2.37 -5.67 1.16
C LEU A 72 1.32 -6.67 0.67
N ASN A 73 1.49 -7.21 -0.55
CA ASN A 73 0.58 -8.15 -1.22
C ASN A 73 -0.90 -7.76 -1.11
N SER A 74 -1.17 -6.47 -1.23
CA SER A 74 -2.50 -5.86 -1.10
C SER A 74 -2.51 -4.50 -1.77
N ASP A 75 -3.70 -3.92 -1.92
CA ASP A 75 -3.91 -2.60 -2.51
C ASP A 75 -3.33 -1.45 -1.67
N LEU A 76 -2.85 -1.73 -0.45
CA LEU A 76 -2.07 -0.79 0.33
C LEU A 76 -0.80 -0.32 -0.41
N VAL A 77 -0.32 -1.07 -1.40
CA VAL A 77 0.78 -0.66 -2.30
C VAL A 77 0.47 0.62 -3.09
N TYR A 78 -0.80 0.97 -3.26
CA TYR A 78 -1.25 2.17 -3.98
C TYR A 78 -1.44 3.38 -3.05
N ILE A 79 -1.03 3.29 -1.78
CA ILE A 79 -0.90 4.46 -0.90
C ILE A 79 0.33 5.24 -1.35
N ASN A 80 0.08 6.46 -1.83
CA ASN A 80 1.12 7.31 -2.38
C ASN A 80 1.86 8.07 -1.27
N HIS A 81 3.12 8.40 -1.54
CA HIS A 81 3.87 9.36 -0.74
C HIS A 81 3.17 10.74 -0.79
N SER A 82 3.13 11.44 0.34
CA SER A 82 2.54 12.77 0.46
C SER A 82 3.51 13.75 1.11
N CYS A 83 3.55 14.98 0.60
CA CYS A 83 4.24 16.11 1.23
C CYS A 83 3.47 16.66 2.44
N GLU A 84 2.17 16.37 2.53
CA GLU A 84 1.30 16.65 3.69
C GLU A 84 0.66 15.32 4.12
N PRO A 85 1.32 14.54 5.00
CA PRO A 85 0.93 13.16 5.25
C PRO A 85 -0.37 13.07 6.07
N SER A 86 -1.30 12.24 5.60
CA SER A 86 -2.52 11.85 6.32
C SER A 86 -2.43 10.47 6.98
N LEU A 87 -1.39 9.70 6.66
CA LEU A 87 -1.10 8.38 7.22
C LEU A 87 0.36 8.30 7.66
N VAL A 88 0.61 7.51 8.69
CA VAL A 88 1.96 7.16 9.15
C VAL A 88 2.05 5.65 9.30
N SER A 89 3.13 5.05 8.79
CA SER A 89 3.46 3.66 9.05
C SER A 89 4.15 3.57 10.40
N LEU A 90 3.56 2.83 11.34
CA LEU A 90 4.13 2.61 12.66
C LEU A 90 4.67 1.16 12.75
N PRO A 91 5.78 0.95 13.49
CA PRO A 91 6.30 -0.39 13.77
C PRO A 91 5.40 -1.20 14.71
#